data_AF-A0A7C1LPP4-F1
#
_entry.id   AF-A0A7C1LPP4-F1
#
_cell.length_a   1.000
_cell.length_b   1.000
_cell.length_c   1.000
_cell.angle_alpha   90.00
_cell.angle_beta   90.00
_cell.angle_gamma   90.00
#
_symmetry.space_group_name_H-M   'P 1'
#
loop_
_entity.id
_entity.type
_entity.pdbx_description
1 polymer ?
#
loop_
_entity_poly.entity_id
_entity_poly.type
_entity_poly.pdbx_seq_one_letter_code
_entity_poly.pdbx_strand_id
1 'polypeptide(L)' 'MNVAGIDCGAKNVKALILEEGKIIAKSSVFSGFDQKAAAKEALDLVLKDAGLKKE' A
#
# COMPACT_ATOMS: atom_id res chain seq x y z
N MET A 1 -2.24 16.70 0.49
CA MET A 1 -1.73 15.81 1.57
C MET A 1 -2.09 14.40 1.17
N ASN A 2 -1.10 13.52 1.12
CA ASN A 2 -1.29 12.17 0.59
C ASN A 2 -1.34 11.21 1.77
N VAL A 3 -2.36 10.37 1.80
CA VAL A 3 -2.56 9.40 2.88
C VAL A 3 -2.44 8.00 2.29
N ALA A 4 -1.58 7.18 2.88
CA ALA A 4 -1.51 5.76 2.58
C ALA A 4 -2.47 4.99 3.49
N GLY A 5 -3.43 4.28 2.90
CA GLY A 5 -4.25 3.29 3.61
C GLY A 5 -3.64 1.90 3.41
N ILE A 6 -3.46 1.14 4.49
CA ILE A 6 -2.96 -0.24 4.44
C ILE A 6 -3.93 -1.13 5.20
N ASP A 7 -4.42 -2.18 4.55
CA ASP A 7 -5.28 -3.23 5.12
C ASP A 7 -4.52 -4.56 5.15
N CYS A 8 -4.13 -5.00 6.35
CA CYS A 8 -3.36 -6.21 6.57
C CYS A 8 -4.26 -7.43 6.78
N GLY A 9 -4.89 -7.90 5.70
CA GLY A 9 -5.71 -9.12 5.73
C GLY A 9 -4.90 -10.41 5.85
N ALA A 10 -5.59 -11.53 6.13
CA ALA A 10 -4.95 -12.84 6.29
C ALA A 10 -4.38 -13.40 4.98
N LYS A 11 -5.07 -13.19 3.84
CA LYS A 11 -4.64 -13.70 2.52
C LYS A 11 -3.84 -12.69 1.73
N ASN A 12 -4.26 -11.43 1.77
CA ASN A 12 -3.58 -10.34 1.08
C ASN A 12 -3.44 -9.13 1.99
N VAL A 13 -2.34 -8.41 1.82
CA VAL A 13 -2.21 -7.03 2.27
C VAL A 13 -2.52 -6.13 1.09
N LYS A 14 -3.40 -5.15 1.31
CA LYS A 14 -3.80 -4.16 0.31
C LYS A 14 -3.30 -2.79 0.74
N ALA A 15 -2.82 -1.99 -0.21
CA ALA A 15 -2.53 -0.58 0.05
C ALA A 15 -3.14 0.31 -1.03
N LEU A 16 -3.42 1.56 -0.65
CA LEU A 16 -3.87 2.61 -1.57
C LEU A 16 -3.25 3.96 -1.17
N ILE A 17 -3.12 4.86 -2.15
CA ILE A 17 -2.85 6.27 -1.89
C ILE A 17 -4.13 7.07 -2.17
N LEU A 18 -4.55 7.85 -1.18
CA LEU A 18 -5.66 8.78 -1.27
C LEU A 18 -5.11 10.21 -1.39
N GLU A 19 -5.57 10.93 -2.40
CA GLU A 19 -5.30 12.35 -2.62
C GLU A 19 -6.63 13.02 -2.99
N GLU A 20 -7.02 14.05 -2.25
CA GLU A 20 -8.26 14.82 -2.48
C GLU A 20 -9.54 13.96 -2.63
N GLY A 21 -9.65 12.92 -1.80
CA GLY A 21 -10.80 12.00 -1.81
C GLY A 21 -10.81 11.02 -2.99
N LYS A 22 -9.76 11.00 -3.81
CA LYS A 22 -9.59 10.08 -4.94
C LYS A 22 -8.48 9.09 -4.66
N ILE A 23 -8.69 7.85 -5.08
CA ILE A 23 -7.64 6.82 -5.07
C ILE A 23 -6.78 7.04 -6.30
N ILE A 24 -5.51 7.40 -6.11
CA ILE A 24 -4.57 7.65 -7.21
C ILE A 24 -3.67 6.46 -7.52
N ALA A 25 -3.51 5.53 -6.57
CA ALA A 25 -2.76 4.28 -6.74
C ALA A 25 -3.28 3.18 -5.80
N LYS A 26 -3.08 1.91 -6.18
CA LYS A 26 -3.44 0.74 -5.37
C LYS A 26 -2.47 -0.42 -5.56
N SER A 27 -2.27 -1.22 -4.52
CA SER A 27 -1.50 -2.46 -4.57
C SER A 27 -2.18 -3.57 -3.77
N SER A 28 -1.88 -4.83 -4.12
CA SER A 28 -2.32 -6.01 -3.39
C SER A 28 -1.24 -7.07 -3.50
N VAL A 29 -0.73 -7.54 -2.36
CA VAL A 29 0.28 -8.60 -2.27
C VAL A 29 -0.21 -9.71 -1.36
N PHE A 30 0.28 -10.94 -1.53
CA PHE A 30 -0.03 -12.02 -0.59
C PHE A 30 0.58 -11.71 0.77
N SER A 31 -0.17 -11.94 1.85
CA SER A 31 0.29 -11.59 3.21
C SER A 31 1.48 -12.44 3.67
N GLY A 32 1.61 -13.65 3.12
CA GLY A 32 2.66 -14.59 3.50
C GLY A 32 2.67 -14.90 4.99
N PHE A 33 3.83 -15.34 5.49
CA PHE A 33 4.05 -15.57 6.92
C PHE A 33 4.47 -14.29 7.66
N ASP A 34 5.21 -13.41 7.01
CA ASP A 34 5.66 -12.13 7.59
C ASP A 34 4.77 -10.98 7.11
N GLN A 35 3.77 -10.65 7.93
CA GLN A 35 2.83 -9.58 7.64
C GLN A 35 3.50 -8.20 7.57
N LYS A 36 4.60 -7.98 8.31
CA LYS A 36 5.30 -6.69 8.30
C LYS A 36 6.05 -6.52 6.99
N ALA A 37 6.68 -7.58 6.49
CA ALA A 37 7.29 -7.58 5.17
C ALA A 37 6.25 -7.34 4.06
N ALA A 38 5.12 -8.05 4.10
CA ALA A 38 4.05 -7.87 3.12
C ALA A 38 3.44 -6.46 3.15
N ALA A 39 3.26 -5.86 4.33
CA ALA A 39 2.78 -4.48 4.45
C ALA A 39 3.78 -3.46 3.90
N LYS A 40 5.08 -3.69 4.11
CA LYS A 40 6.13 -2.86 3.52
C LYS A 40 6.13 -2.99 2.00
N GLU A 41 6.05 -4.21 1.46
CA GLU A 41 6.00 -4.46 0.02
C GLU A 41 4.77 -3.79 -0.62
N ALA A 42 3.60 -3.93 -0.01
CA ALA A 42 2.39 -3.27 -0.48
C ALA A 42 2.55 -1.74 -0.54
N LEU A 43 3.16 -1.15 0.51
CA LEU A 43 3.43 0.28 0.57
C LEU A 43 4.44 0.73 -0.50
N ASP A 44 5.55 0.01 -0.66
CA ASP A 44 6.59 0.34 -1.63
C ASP A 44 6.04 0.27 -3.07
N LEU A 45 5.22 -0.75 -3.37
CA LEU A 45 4.55 -0.89 -4.66
C LEU A 45 3.57 0.26 -4.94
N VAL A 46 2.75 0.63 -3.96
CA VAL A 46 1.74 1.68 -4.19
C VAL A 46 2.37 3.07 -4.30
N LEU A 47 3.45 3.34 -3.57
CA LEU A 47 4.23 4.57 -3.71
C LEU A 47 4.88 4.65 -5.09
N LYS A 48 5.46 3.53 -5.56
CA LYS A 48 6.04 3.46 -6.90
C LYS A 48 5.00 3.71 -7.99
N ASP A 49 3.82 3.11 -7.88
CA ASP A 49 2.71 3.29 -8.83
C ASP A 49 2.18 4.74 -8.81
N ALA A 50 2.15 5.37 -7.64
CA ALA A 50 1.81 6.79 -7.47
C ALA A 50 2.92 7.76 -7.89
N GLY A 51 4.13 7.30 -8.20
CA GLY A 51 5.29 8.16 -8.45
C GLY A 51 5.78 8.94 -7.23
N LEU A 52 5.50 8.45 -6.02
CA LEU A 52 5.80 9.10 -4.74
C LEU A 52 6.99 8.44 -4.02
N LYS A 53 7.58 9.16 -3.07
CA LYS A 53 8.56 8.64 -2.12
C LYS A 53 8.10 8.94 -0.70
N LYS A 54 8.42 8.04 0.23
CA LYS A 54 8.22 8.25 1.66
C LYS A 54 9.46 8.94 2.23
N GLU A 55 9.26 10.06 2.92
CA GLU A 55 10.28 10.72 3.73
C GLU A 55 10.46 10.04 5.09
#